data_AF-A0A7S2CG24-F1
#
_entry.id   AF-A0A7S2CG24-F1
#
_cell.length_a   1.000
_cell.length_b   1.000
_cell.length_c   1.000
_cell.angle_alpha   90.00
_cell.angle_beta   90.00
_cell.angle_gamma   90.00
#
_symmetry.space_group_name_H-M   'P 1'
#
loop_
_entity.id
_entity.type
_entity.pdbx_description
1 polymer ?
#
loop_
_entity_poly.entity_id
_entity_poly.type
_entity_poly.pdbx_seq_one_letter_code
_entity_poly.pdbx_strand_id
1 'polypeptide(L)'
;MNPAQFKGAMGDAIAKTTPQLYRDCLRLVSHVGGQSAKGRAMKMMVTTEFRKHADVTDEKELEALRANAVRALSNYMVYESSSKDPRLKAKINRENVGDGQTTKGAGV
;
A
#
# COMPACT_ATOMS: atom_id res chain seq x y z
N MET A 1 19.25 3.67 36.60
CA MET A 1 18.72 3.27 35.27
C MET A 1 17.75 4.33 34.77
N ASN A 2 17.93 4.87 33.57
CA ASN A 2 17.02 5.86 32.97
C ASN A 2 16.10 5.19 31.93
N PRO A 3 14.78 5.46 31.94
CA PRO A 3 13.81 4.88 31.00
C PRO A 3 13.88 5.41 29.57
N ALA A 4 14.80 6.34 29.28
CA ALA A 4 14.94 6.98 27.96
C ALA A 4 15.73 6.15 26.92
N GLN A 5 16.40 5.06 27.32
CA GLN A 5 17.24 4.28 26.40
C GLN A 5 16.50 3.15 25.66
N PHE A 6 15.24 2.86 25.98
CA PHE A 6 14.50 1.76 25.36
C PHE A 6 13.80 2.15 24.03
N LYS A 7 13.76 3.43 23.67
CA LYS A 7 13.00 3.89 22.48
C LYS A 7 13.70 3.67 21.13
N GLY A 8 14.97 3.24 21.11
CA GLY A 8 15.79 3.28 19.88
C GLY A 8 16.21 1.96 19.24
N ALA A 9 15.81 0.79 19.76
CA ALA A 9 16.40 -0.48 19.29
C ALA A 9 15.40 -1.53 18.76
N MET A 10 14.12 -1.47 19.15
CA MET A 10 13.13 -2.50 18.81
C MET A 10 12.04 -2.01 17.82
N GLY A 11 11.79 -0.70 17.76
CA GLY A 11 10.79 -0.10 16.85
C GLY A 11 11.26 -0.01 15.39
N ASP A 12 12.56 0.07 15.16
CA ASP A 12 13.16 0.25 13.82
C ASP A 12 13.42 -1.07 13.08
N ALA A 13 13.35 -2.22 13.76
CA ALA A 13 13.73 -3.51 13.18
C ALA A 13 12.75 -4.03 12.10
N ILE A 14 11.54 -3.47 12.02
CA ILE A 14 10.52 -3.81 11.00
C ILE A 14 10.08 -2.57 10.19
N ALA A 15 10.42 -1.35 10.63
CA ALA A 15 10.07 -0.12 9.94
C ALA A 15 10.94 0.04 8.68
N LYS A 16 10.40 -0.32 7.51
CA LYS A 16 11.07 0.00 6.23
C LYS A 16 11.33 1.50 6.16
N THR A 17 12.56 1.86 5.88
CA THR A 17 12.91 3.28 5.68
C THR A 17 12.19 3.81 4.43
N THR A 18 11.87 5.10 4.41
CA THR A 18 11.19 5.74 3.27
C THR A 18 11.88 5.49 1.92
N PRO A 19 13.23 5.51 1.82
CA PRO A 19 13.93 5.14 0.59
C PRO A 19 13.74 3.67 0.16
N GLN A 20 13.66 2.75 1.12
CA GLN A 20 13.38 1.33 0.82
C GLN A 20 11.97 1.16 0.26
N LEU A 21 10.99 1.82 0.88
CA LEU A 21 9.60 1.79 0.42
C LEU A 21 9.46 2.36 -0.99
N TYR A 22 10.15 3.46 -1.29
CA TYR A 22 10.19 4.04 -2.63
C TYR A 22 10.73 3.04 -3.67
N ARG A 23 11.85 2.36 -3.37
CA ARG A 23 12.45 1.35 -4.26
C ARG A 23 11.52 0.15 -4.46
N ASP A 24 10.83 -0.29 -3.41
CA ASP A 24 9.85 -1.36 -3.48
C ASP A 24 8.69 -1.00 -4.41
N CYS A 25 8.15 0.22 -4.31
CA CYS A 25 7.13 0.74 -5.22
C CYS A 25 7.62 0.78 -6.67
N LEU A 26 8.84 1.23 -6.93
CA LEU A 26 9.39 1.26 -8.30
C LEU A 26 9.63 -0.14 -8.88
N ARG A 27 10.09 -1.09 -8.05
CA ARG A 27 10.21 -2.50 -8.48
C ARG A 27 8.86 -3.08 -8.83
N LEU A 28 7.85 -2.80 -7.99
CA LEU A 28 6.48 -3.24 -8.26
C LEU A 28 5.98 -2.71 -9.59
N VAL A 29 6.05 -1.40 -9.81
CA VAL A 29 5.60 -0.78 -11.06
C VAL A 29 6.34 -1.35 -12.28
N SER A 30 7.64 -1.62 -12.13
CA SER A 30 8.43 -2.24 -13.21
C SER A 30 7.97 -3.66 -13.50
N HIS A 31 7.57 -4.43 -12.48
CA HIS A 31 6.98 -5.75 -12.66
C HIS A 31 5.60 -5.68 -13.33
N VAL A 32 4.75 -4.73 -12.93
CA VAL A 32 3.39 -4.57 -13.48
C VAL A 32 3.40 -4.12 -14.93
N GLY A 33 4.19 -3.08 -15.22
CA GLY A 33 4.08 -2.33 -16.47
C GLY A 33 5.32 -2.39 -17.35
N GLY A 34 6.44 -2.96 -16.88
CA GLY A 34 7.69 -3.03 -17.62
C GLY A 34 8.12 -1.67 -18.18
N GLN A 35 8.46 -1.67 -19.47
CA GLN A 35 8.80 -0.47 -20.25
C GLN A 35 7.62 0.06 -21.08
N SER A 36 6.39 -0.39 -20.80
CA SER A 36 5.21 0.13 -21.50
C SER A 36 4.95 1.60 -21.16
N ALA A 37 4.15 2.29 -22.00
CA ALA A 37 3.70 3.65 -21.71
C ALA A 37 2.97 3.73 -20.34
N LYS A 38 2.15 2.73 -20.03
CA LYS A 38 1.48 2.59 -18.72
C LYS A 38 2.49 2.41 -17.58
N GLY A 39 3.50 1.56 -17.77
CA GLY A 39 4.58 1.37 -16.80
C GLY A 39 5.34 2.66 -16.49
N ARG A 40 5.69 3.44 -17.53
CA ARG A 40 6.32 4.75 -17.36
C ARG A 40 5.43 5.75 -16.62
N ALA A 41 4.14 5.81 -16.97
CA ALA A 41 3.18 6.69 -16.29
C ALA A 41 3.06 6.33 -14.80
N MET A 42 2.95 5.05 -14.47
CA MET A 42 2.90 4.58 -13.08
C MET A 42 4.19 4.91 -12.31
N LYS A 43 5.38 4.81 -12.95
CA LYS A 43 6.65 5.20 -12.31
C LYS A 43 6.65 6.68 -11.99
N MET A 44 6.23 7.50 -12.94
CA MET A 44 6.10 8.93 -12.76
C MET A 44 5.14 9.27 -11.62
N MET A 45 3.98 8.61 -11.53
CA MET A 45 3.03 8.83 -10.44
C MET A 45 3.65 8.54 -9.07
N VAL A 46 4.33 7.39 -8.92
CA VAL A 46 5.02 7.04 -7.66
C VAL A 46 6.10 8.08 -7.34
N THR A 47 6.93 8.45 -8.30
CA THR A 47 7.98 9.45 -8.09
C THR A 47 7.40 10.83 -7.72
N THR A 48 6.32 11.25 -8.37
CA THR A 48 5.64 12.51 -8.05
C THR A 48 5.09 12.51 -6.63
N GLU A 49 4.44 11.43 -6.20
CA GLU A 49 3.86 11.37 -4.86
C GLU A 49 4.93 11.41 -3.76
N PHE A 50 6.02 10.66 -3.92
CA PHE A 50 7.15 10.72 -2.97
C PHE A 50 7.84 12.09 -2.97
N ARG A 51 7.93 12.77 -4.11
CA ARG A 51 8.49 14.12 -4.19
C ARG A 51 7.60 15.16 -3.54
N LYS A 52 6.28 15.06 -3.75
CA LYS A 52 5.29 15.98 -3.17
C LYS A 52 5.35 16.01 -1.64
N HIS A 53 5.70 14.88 -1.02
CA HIS A 53 5.81 14.74 0.42
C HIS A 53 7.26 14.63 0.93
N ALA A 54 8.25 15.04 0.13
CA ALA A 54 9.66 14.91 0.49
C ALA A 54 10.08 15.79 1.68
N ASP A 55 9.41 16.93 1.87
CA ASP A 55 9.70 17.91 2.92
C ASP A 55 8.81 17.74 4.16
N VAL A 56 8.03 16.66 4.25
CA VAL A 56 7.20 16.36 5.43
C VAL A 56 8.11 16.02 6.61
N THR A 57 8.05 16.85 7.65
CA THR A 57 8.81 16.68 8.90
C THR A 57 7.96 16.18 10.07
N ASP A 58 6.63 16.23 9.95
CA ASP A 58 5.74 15.69 10.97
C ASP A 58 5.75 14.16 10.91
N GLU A 59 6.11 13.51 12.03
CA GLU A 59 6.26 12.06 12.07
C GLU A 59 4.92 11.34 11.86
N LYS A 60 3.80 11.89 12.35
CA LYS A 60 2.49 11.23 12.20
C LYS A 60 2.02 11.26 10.75
N GLU A 61 2.21 12.38 10.07
CA GLU A 61 1.93 12.50 8.65
C GLU A 61 2.81 11.54 7.84
N LEU A 62 4.11 11.50 8.14
CA LEU A 62 5.06 10.62 7.47
C LEU A 62 4.73 9.13 7.67
N GLU A 63 4.36 8.72 8.88
CA GLU A 63 3.89 7.37 9.19
C GLU A 63 2.60 7.03 8.43
N ALA A 64 1.64 7.96 8.35
CA ALA A 64 0.41 7.75 7.59
C ALA A 64 0.68 7.56 6.08
N LEU A 65 1.57 8.38 5.51
CA LEU A 65 2.00 8.27 4.12
C LEU A 65 2.71 6.95 3.84
N ARG A 66 3.60 6.51 4.74
CA ARG A 66 4.26 5.20 4.68
C ARG A 66 3.24 4.07 4.73
N ALA A 67 2.30 4.13 5.67
CA ALA A 67 1.25 3.12 5.83
C ALA A 67 0.36 3.01 4.57
N ASN A 68 0.01 4.13 3.96
CA ASN A 68 -0.74 4.17 2.71
C ASN A 68 0.03 3.52 1.56
N ALA A 69 1.32 3.82 1.41
CA ALA A 69 2.16 3.18 0.40
C ALA A 69 2.35 1.67 0.64
N VAL A 70 2.55 1.24 1.89
CA VAL A 70 2.61 -0.19 2.25
C VAL A 70 1.28 -0.88 1.92
N ARG A 71 0.15 -0.26 2.23
CA ARG A 71 -1.18 -0.80 1.91
C ARG A 71 -1.37 -0.97 0.40
N ALA A 72 -0.96 0.02 -0.39
CA ALA A 72 -1.05 -0.04 -1.84
C ALA A 72 -0.21 -1.21 -2.42
N LEU A 73 1.02 -1.40 -1.90
CA LEU A 73 1.87 -2.55 -2.27
C LEU A 73 1.19 -3.87 -1.92
N SER A 74 0.68 -4.01 -0.71
CA SER A 74 0.01 -5.23 -0.25
C SER A 74 -1.24 -5.54 -1.07
N ASN A 75 -2.08 -4.53 -1.34
CA ASN A 75 -3.27 -4.69 -2.17
C ASN A 75 -2.93 -5.20 -3.57
N TYR A 76 -1.84 -4.69 -4.16
CA TYR A 76 -1.38 -5.19 -5.44
C TYR A 76 -0.89 -6.63 -5.36
N MET A 77 -0.09 -7.00 -4.37
CA MET A 77 0.42 -8.38 -4.25
C MET A 77 -0.73 -9.40 -4.12
N VAL A 78 -1.78 -9.03 -3.37
CA VAL A 78 -3.01 -9.82 -3.29
C VAL A 78 -3.71 -9.90 -4.65
N TYR A 79 -3.87 -8.77 -5.35
CA TYR A 79 -4.46 -8.74 -6.69
C TYR A 79 -3.68 -9.61 -7.69
N GLU A 80 -2.36 -9.54 -7.70
CA GLU A 80 -1.50 -10.32 -8.60
C GLU A 80 -1.63 -11.82 -8.31
N SER A 81 -1.57 -12.19 -7.02
CA SER A 81 -1.73 -13.59 -6.58
C SER A 81 -3.09 -14.15 -6.98
N SER A 82 -4.13 -13.32 -6.88
CA SER A 82 -5.50 -13.69 -7.23
C SER A 82 -5.74 -13.69 -8.73
N SER A 83 -5.06 -12.85 -9.50
CA SER A 83 -5.15 -12.85 -10.96
C SER A 83 -4.62 -14.14 -11.58
N LYS A 84 -3.73 -14.84 -10.86
CA LYS A 84 -3.16 -16.14 -11.25
C LYS A 84 -3.97 -17.34 -10.75
N ASP A 85 -4.89 -17.15 -9.79
CA ASP A 85 -5.81 -18.19 -9.29
C ASP A 85 -7.29 -17.78 -9.52
N PRO A 86 -7.98 -18.39 -10.51
CA PRO A 86 -9.36 -18.09 -10.84
C PRO A 86 -10.35 -18.25 -9.67
N ARG A 87 -10.07 -19.18 -8.74
CA ARG A 87 -10.93 -19.43 -7.56
C ARG A 87 -10.74 -18.34 -6.52
N LEU A 88 -9.52 -17.88 -6.32
CA LEU A 88 -9.21 -16.76 -5.42
C LEU A 88 -9.77 -15.44 -5.99
N LYS A 89 -9.65 -15.20 -7.30
CA LYS A 89 -10.25 -14.06 -7.99
C LYS A 89 -11.77 -13.97 -7.76
N ALA A 90 -12.47 -15.09 -7.86
CA ALA A 90 -13.91 -15.15 -7.66
C ALA A 90 -14.33 -14.84 -6.21
N LYS A 91 -13.53 -15.27 -5.22
CA LYS A 91 -13.78 -14.97 -3.79
C LYS A 91 -13.57 -13.48 -3.48
N ILE A 92 -12.48 -12.89 -3.93
CA ILE A 92 -12.21 -11.46 -3.75
C ILE A 92 -13.30 -10.61 -4.42
N ASN A 93 -13.72 -10.97 -5.63
CA ASN A 93 -14.77 -10.22 -6.33
C ASN A 93 -16.13 -10.35 -5.62
N ARG A 94 -16.40 -11.49 -4.96
CA ARG A 94 -17.63 -11.70 -4.17
C ARG A 94 -17.61 -10.90 -2.86
N GLU A 95 -16.47 -10.83 -2.18
CA GLU A 95 -16.30 -10.03 -0.96
C GLU A 95 -16.44 -8.52 -1.24
N ASN A 96 -15.89 -8.02 -2.35
CA ASN A 96 -16.05 -6.60 -2.74
C ASN A 96 -17.48 -6.21 -3.17
N VAL A 97 -18.34 -7.19 -3.49
CA VAL A 97 -19.74 -6.99 -3.87
C VAL A 97 -20.69 -7.14 -2.66
N GLY A 98 -20.17 -7.52 -1.49
CA GLY A 98 -20.97 -7.96 -0.34
C GLY A 98 -21.50 -6.88 0.63
N ASP A 99 -21.08 -5.61 0.53
CA ASP A 99 -21.45 -4.55 1.50
C ASP A 99 -22.41 -3.51 0.92
N GLY A 100 -23.39 -3.96 0.14
CA GLY A 100 -24.23 -3.07 -0.68
C GLY A 100 -25.69 -3.47 -0.86
N GLN A 101 -26.34 -4.12 0.12
CA GLN A 101 -27.79 -4.06 0.40
C GLN A 101 -28.23 -5.22 1.32
N THR A 102 -28.76 -4.90 2.50
CA THR A 102 -30.12 -5.31 2.96
C THR A 102 -30.36 -4.74 4.37
N THR A 103 -30.87 -3.51 4.44
CA THR A 103 -31.78 -3.07 5.51
C THR A 103 -32.81 -2.12 4.91
N LYS A 104 -33.91 -2.66 4.36
CA LYS A 104 -35.17 -1.93 4.25
C LYS A 104 -36.33 -2.87 4.55
N GLY A 105 -37.13 -2.48 5.55
CA GLY A 105 -38.58 -2.70 5.56
C GLY A 105 -39.08 -3.79 6.50
N ALA A 106 -39.38 -3.41 7.74
CA ALA A 106 -40.52 -3.97 8.47
C ALA A 106 -41.83 -3.39 7.89
N GLY A 107 -42.89 -4.19 7.86
CA GLY A 107 -44.24 -3.87 7.34
C GLY A 107 -44.45 -4.46 5.95
N VAL A 108 -45.31 -5.46 5.74
CA VAL A 108 -46.72 -5.64 6.18
C VAL A 108 -47.00 -7.09 6.57
#